data_AF-A0A258IVR8-F1
#
_entry.id   AF-A0A258IVR8-F1
#
_cell.length_a   1.000
_cell.length_b   1.000
_cell.length_c   1.000
_cell.angle_alpha   90.00
_cell.angle_beta   90.00
_cell.angle_gamma   90.00
#
_symmetry.space_group_name_H-M   'P 1'
#
loop_
_entity.id
_entity.type
_entity.pdbx_description
1 polymer ?
#
loop_
_entity_poly.entity_id
_entity_poly.type
_entity_poly.pdbx_seq_one_letter_code
_entity_poly.pdbx_strand_id
1 'polypeptide(L)'
;MSDQGGANDAKPHSDLNSDPEGAEMEALAEAEQAGGLHAEKQRLEGEVANLKDKFLRAYAEAENIRRRAEKEVADAKTYGIASFARDVLNVADDLARALGAVEAEAKEKAEGAFKALLDGLELTERSLQKGLEKHGIRKVEPVGEKFDPNLHQAMFEVPDASVPNGTVVQVVQSGYVIGDRVLRPAMVGVSRGGPKVAPGEAKAENGSAN
;
A
#
# COMPACT_ATOMS: atom_id res chain seq x y z
N MET A 1 36.10 -6.36 114.31
CA MET A 1 37.30 -5.62 113.92
C MET A 1 37.59 -6.00 112.49
N SER A 2 37.67 -5.16 111.48
CA SER A 2 37.54 -3.73 111.15
C SER A 2 37.86 -3.78 109.64
N ASP A 3 37.36 -3.04 108.68
CA ASP A 3 36.67 -1.77 108.55
C ASP A 3 36.28 -1.73 107.07
N GLN A 4 35.15 -1.12 106.74
CA GLN A 4 34.68 -0.94 105.37
C GLN A 4 35.23 0.37 104.81
N GLY A 5 35.47 0.40 103.49
CA GLY A 5 35.15 1.56 102.67
C GLY A 5 36.32 2.41 102.19
N GLY A 6 36.37 2.61 100.86
CA GLY A 6 37.23 3.58 100.21
C GLY A 6 37.38 3.32 98.71
N ALA A 7 36.31 3.59 97.96
CA ALA A 7 36.20 3.36 96.53
C ALA A 7 37.18 4.20 95.70
N ASN A 8 37.73 3.54 94.68
CA ASN A 8 38.46 4.11 93.55
C ASN A 8 37.46 4.31 92.41
N ASP A 9 37.22 5.54 91.95
CA ASP A 9 36.55 5.78 90.66
C ASP A 9 36.77 7.24 90.22
N ALA A 10 37.86 7.48 89.49
CA ALA A 10 38.03 8.64 88.63
C ALA A 10 37.78 8.18 87.18
N LYS A 11 36.53 8.30 86.71
CA LYS A 11 36.21 8.18 85.28
C LYS A 11 36.57 9.47 84.56
N PRO A 12 37.06 9.39 83.30
CA PRO A 12 37.39 10.56 82.51
C PRO A 12 36.10 11.25 82.06
N HIS A 13 36.03 12.56 82.24
CA HIS A 13 35.07 13.39 81.54
C HIS A 13 35.37 13.28 80.03
N SER A 14 34.42 12.69 79.29
CA SER A 14 34.34 12.85 77.85
C SER A 14 33.82 14.26 77.56
N ASP A 15 34.71 15.12 77.08
CA ASP A 15 34.35 16.41 76.49
C ASP A 15 33.45 16.17 75.27
N LEU A 16 32.15 16.37 75.47
CA LEU A 16 31.19 16.62 74.40
C LEU A 16 30.98 18.13 74.34
N ASN A 17 31.87 18.82 73.65
CA ASN A 17 31.63 20.19 73.21
C ASN A 17 31.44 20.15 71.69
N SER A 18 30.22 19.81 71.27
CA SER A 18 29.76 20.09 69.90
C SER A 18 29.26 21.53 69.89
N ASP A 19 30.01 22.43 69.24
CA ASP A 19 29.62 23.83 69.03
C ASP A 19 28.33 23.88 68.18
N PRO A 20 27.21 24.40 68.71
CA PRO A 20 25.92 24.41 68.01
C PRO A 20 25.95 25.33 66.77
N GLU A 21 26.78 26.38 66.76
CA GLU A 21 26.91 27.29 65.62
C GLU A 21 27.61 26.64 64.40
N GLY A 22 28.52 25.68 64.62
CA GLY A 22 29.18 24.94 63.54
C GLY A 22 28.25 23.93 62.87
N ALA A 23 27.43 23.24 63.66
CA ALA A 23 26.43 22.29 63.16
C ALA A 23 25.30 22.97 62.36
N GLU A 24 24.90 24.18 62.73
CA GLU A 24 23.92 24.98 61.99
C GLU A 24 24.47 25.48 60.64
N MET A 25 25.75 25.89 60.61
CA MET A 25 26.43 26.32 59.37
C MET A 25 26.64 25.17 58.39
N GLU A 26 26.99 23.97 58.87
CA GLU A 26 27.08 22.77 58.03
C GLU A 26 25.71 22.34 57.48
N ALA A 27 24.66 22.38 58.29
CA ALA A 27 23.29 22.05 57.85
C ALA A 27 22.76 23.02 56.78
N LEU A 28 23.11 24.31 56.87
CA LEU A 28 22.76 25.32 55.86
C LEU A 28 23.52 25.08 54.54
N ALA A 29 24.80 24.73 54.61
CA ALA A 29 25.62 24.42 53.42
C ALA A 29 25.15 23.14 52.71
N GLU A 30 24.77 22.10 53.47
CA GLU A 30 24.18 20.88 52.92
C GLU A 30 22.80 21.13 52.28
N ALA A 31 21.96 21.96 52.91
CA ALA A 31 20.65 22.33 52.35
C ALA A 31 20.80 23.14 51.04
N GLU A 32 21.78 24.03 50.94
CA GLU A 32 22.06 24.81 49.75
C GLU A 32 22.63 23.94 48.61
N GLN A 33 23.55 23.01 48.91
CA GLN A 33 24.02 22.01 47.95
C GLN A 33 22.89 21.09 47.47
N ALA A 34 22.03 20.61 48.38
CA ALA A 34 20.89 19.77 48.04
C ALA A 34 19.89 20.52 47.15
N GLY A 35 19.65 21.82 47.42
CA GLY A 35 18.84 22.70 46.58
C GLY A 35 19.41 22.88 45.16
N GLY A 36 20.72 23.09 45.05
CA GLY A 36 21.42 23.19 43.76
C GLY A 36 21.37 21.88 42.96
N LEU A 37 21.63 20.74 43.60
CA LEU A 37 21.53 19.42 42.98
C LEU A 37 20.09 19.10 42.53
N HIS A 38 19.09 19.50 43.31
CA HIS A 38 17.69 19.32 42.97
C HIS A 38 17.26 20.18 41.77
N ALA A 39 17.71 21.44 41.72
CA ALA A 39 17.47 22.33 40.57
C ALA A 39 18.11 21.78 39.29
N GLU A 40 19.35 21.29 39.38
CA GLU A 40 20.05 20.69 38.25
C GLU A 40 19.38 19.38 37.78
N LYS A 41 18.93 18.55 38.73
CA LYS A 41 18.16 17.34 38.40
C LYS A 41 16.88 17.68 37.65
N GLN A 42 16.12 18.69 38.09
CA GLN A 42 14.90 19.11 37.37
C GLN A 42 15.19 19.64 35.97
N ARG A 43 16.28 20.41 35.81
CA ARG A 43 16.73 20.90 34.49
C ARG A 43 17.03 19.73 33.55
N LEU A 44 17.81 18.76 34.03
CA LEU A 44 18.17 17.55 33.26
C LEU A 44 16.94 16.69 32.94
N GLU A 45 16.01 16.52 33.88
CA GLU A 45 14.75 15.80 33.64
C GLU A 45 13.89 16.48 32.57
N GLY A 46 13.82 17.81 32.58
CA GLY A 46 13.14 18.60 31.56
C GLY A 46 13.81 18.48 30.18
N GLU A 47 15.14 18.50 30.13
CA GLU A 47 15.90 18.27 28.89
C GLU A 47 15.70 16.86 28.35
N VAL A 48 15.72 15.85 29.22
CA VAL A 48 15.45 14.46 28.84
C VAL A 48 14.01 14.31 28.32
N ALA A 49 13.03 14.96 28.93
CA ALA A 49 11.65 14.93 28.46
C ALA A 49 11.52 15.58 27.07
N ASN A 50 12.15 16.73 26.84
CA ASN A 50 12.15 17.42 25.55
C ASN A 50 12.87 16.60 24.46
N LEU A 51 14.02 16.00 24.78
CA LEU A 51 14.75 15.13 23.87
C LEU A 51 13.96 13.87 23.54
N LYS A 52 13.26 13.27 24.52
CA LYS A 52 12.37 12.13 24.29
C LYS A 52 11.21 12.48 23.36
N ASP A 53 10.56 13.63 23.54
CA ASP A 53 9.48 14.08 22.64
C ASP A 53 10.00 14.26 21.20
N LYS A 54 11.11 14.97 21.05
CA LYS A 54 11.77 15.18 19.74
C LYS A 54 12.16 13.86 19.09
N PHE A 55 12.74 12.94 19.87
CA PHE A 55 13.13 11.62 19.38
C PHE A 55 11.92 10.80 18.93
N LEU A 56 10.87 10.73 19.74
CA LEU A 56 9.64 10.00 19.40
C LEU A 56 8.98 10.55 18.14
N ARG A 57 8.95 11.89 17.99
CA ARG A 57 8.43 12.54 16.79
C ARG A 57 9.28 12.23 15.57
N ALA A 58 10.60 12.40 15.66
CA ALA A 58 11.53 12.09 14.57
C ALA A 58 11.47 10.61 14.18
N TYR A 59 11.34 9.71 15.16
CA TYR A 59 11.19 8.28 14.92
C TYR A 59 9.87 7.96 14.19
N ALA A 60 8.76 8.56 14.61
CA ALA A 60 7.47 8.41 13.94
C ALA A 60 7.49 8.96 12.50
N GLU A 61 8.13 10.10 12.27
CA GLU A 61 8.33 10.67 10.93
C GLU A 61 9.18 9.74 10.05
N ALA A 62 10.28 9.22 10.58
CA ALA A 62 11.14 8.26 9.87
C ALA A 62 10.38 6.99 9.49
N GLU A 63 9.56 6.44 10.40
CA GLU A 63 8.77 5.24 10.13
C GLU A 63 7.68 5.49 9.08
N ASN A 64 7.03 6.66 9.11
CA ASN A 64 6.07 7.07 8.08
C ASN A 64 6.74 7.21 6.70
N ILE A 65 7.93 7.82 6.64
CA ILE A 65 8.71 7.94 5.40
C ILE A 65 9.11 6.56 4.89
N ARG A 66 9.60 5.67 5.76
CA ARG A 66 9.98 4.30 5.41
C ARG A 66 8.82 3.54 4.80
N ARG A 67 7.67 3.52 5.47
CA ARG A 67 6.45 2.86 4.97
C ARG A 67 5.97 3.46 3.65
N ARG A 68 6.08 4.77 3.47
CA ARG A 68 5.74 5.45 2.21
C ARG A 68 6.69 5.03 1.09
N ALA A 69 7.99 5.06 1.35
CA ALA A 69 9.01 4.67 0.38
C ALA A 69 8.86 3.20 -0.05
N GLU A 70 8.57 2.29 0.89
CA GLU A 70 8.30 0.89 0.58
C GLU A 70 7.12 0.73 -0.40
N LYS A 71 6.03 1.49 -0.18
CA LYS A 71 4.89 1.51 -1.09
C LYS A 71 5.27 2.10 -2.46
N GLU A 72 5.98 3.21 -2.50
CA GLU A 72 6.41 3.85 -3.75
C GLU A 72 7.33 2.95 -4.56
N VAL A 73 8.23 2.19 -3.91
CA VAL A 73 9.08 1.19 -4.57
C VAL A 73 8.26 0.02 -5.12
N ALA A 74 7.28 -0.48 -4.36
CA ALA A 74 6.40 -1.55 -4.83
C ALA A 74 5.54 -1.09 -6.04
N ASP A 75 5.01 0.13 -5.97
CA ASP A 75 4.27 0.76 -7.06
C ASP A 75 5.18 0.98 -8.28
N ALA A 76 6.41 1.48 -8.10
CA ALA A 76 7.36 1.68 -9.19
C ALA A 76 7.75 0.36 -9.86
N LYS A 77 7.90 -0.73 -9.10
CA LYS A 77 8.19 -2.06 -9.66
C LYS A 77 7.03 -2.60 -10.49
N THR A 78 5.80 -2.38 -10.04
CA THR A 78 4.59 -2.89 -10.70
C THR A 78 4.22 -2.03 -11.91
N TYR A 79 4.25 -0.71 -11.75
CA TYR A 79 3.73 0.25 -12.72
C TYR A 79 4.82 0.96 -13.54
N GLY A 80 6.10 0.76 -13.25
CA GLY A 80 7.20 1.39 -13.98
C GLY A 80 7.27 0.99 -15.46
N ILE A 81 6.76 -0.21 -15.80
CA ILE A 81 6.67 -0.70 -17.18
C ILE A 81 5.42 -0.20 -17.91
N ALA A 82 4.55 0.60 -17.27
CA ALA A 82 3.24 0.93 -17.82
C ALA A 82 3.31 1.71 -19.15
N SER A 83 4.27 2.62 -19.30
CA SER A 83 4.47 3.36 -20.56
C SER A 83 4.91 2.42 -21.68
N PHE A 84 5.96 1.64 -21.44
CA PHE A 84 6.46 0.64 -22.38
C PHE A 84 5.38 -0.37 -22.77
N ALA A 85 4.64 -0.89 -21.79
CA ALA A 85 3.52 -1.78 -22.03
C ALA A 85 2.50 -1.15 -22.98
N ARG A 86 2.15 0.12 -22.77
CA ARG A 86 1.21 0.86 -23.63
C ARG A 86 1.65 0.90 -25.10
N ASP A 87 2.94 1.08 -25.34
CA ASP A 87 3.50 1.07 -26.71
C ASP A 87 3.47 -0.34 -27.32
N VAL A 88 3.77 -1.37 -26.51
CA VAL A 88 3.69 -2.78 -26.93
C VAL A 88 2.25 -3.20 -27.26
N LEU A 89 1.24 -2.64 -26.59
CA LEU A 89 -0.17 -2.91 -26.91
C LEU A 89 -0.53 -2.51 -28.34
N ASN A 90 0.08 -1.46 -28.90
CA ASN A 90 -0.16 -1.09 -30.29
C ASN A 90 0.35 -2.18 -31.25
N VAL A 91 1.49 -2.79 -30.94
CA VAL A 91 2.04 -3.92 -31.72
C VAL A 91 1.14 -5.15 -31.59
N ALA A 92 0.61 -5.42 -30.40
CA ALA A 92 -0.34 -6.50 -30.18
C ALA A 92 -1.62 -6.31 -31.03
N ASP A 93 -2.15 -5.08 -31.08
CA ASP A 93 -3.31 -4.76 -31.91
C ASP A 93 -3.02 -4.92 -33.41
N ASP A 94 -1.83 -4.52 -33.87
CA ASP A 94 -1.46 -4.67 -35.27
C ASP A 94 -1.29 -6.14 -35.68
N LEU A 95 -0.77 -6.99 -34.78
CA LEU A 95 -0.75 -8.44 -34.97
C LEU A 95 -2.18 -9.01 -35.06
N ALA A 96 -3.07 -8.63 -34.14
CA ALA A 96 -4.46 -9.06 -34.17
C ALA A 96 -5.19 -8.58 -35.43
N ARG A 97 -4.91 -7.34 -35.88
CA ARG A 97 -5.44 -6.77 -37.13
C ARG A 97 -4.93 -7.53 -38.35
N ALA A 98 -3.65 -7.88 -38.38
CA ALA A 98 -3.06 -8.67 -39.47
C ALA A 98 -3.68 -10.07 -39.56
N LEU A 99 -3.88 -10.73 -38.41
CA LEU A 99 -4.58 -12.02 -38.33
C LEU A 99 -6.06 -11.88 -38.71
N GLY A 100 -6.72 -10.79 -38.34
CA GLY A 100 -8.13 -10.52 -38.66
C GLY A 100 -8.37 -10.11 -40.12
N ALA A 101 -7.36 -9.57 -40.81
CA ALA A 101 -7.47 -9.16 -42.21
C ALA A 101 -7.53 -10.34 -43.20
N VAL A 102 -7.12 -11.54 -42.77
CA VAL A 102 -7.22 -12.74 -43.59
C VAL A 102 -8.63 -13.31 -43.47
N GLU A 103 -9.35 -13.38 -44.59
CA GLU A 103 -10.70 -13.92 -44.65
C GLU A 103 -10.76 -15.36 -44.13
N ALA A 104 -11.86 -15.72 -43.48
CA ALA A 104 -12.03 -17.05 -42.88
C ALA A 104 -11.85 -18.18 -43.91
N GLU A 105 -12.40 -18.02 -45.12
CA GLU A 105 -12.21 -18.99 -46.21
C GLU A 105 -10.75 -19.13 -46.64
N ALA A 106 -10.00 -18.02 -46.66
CA ALA A 106 -8.58 -18.03 -47.01
C ALA A 106 -7.72 -18.69 -45.92
N LYS A 107 -8.14 -18.60 -44.65
CA LYS A 107 -7.52 -19.35 -43.55
C LYS A 107 -7.79 -20.84 -43.64
N GLU A 108 -9.02 -21.24 -43.94
CA GLU A 108 -9.38 -22.66 -44.05
C GLU A 108 -8.71 -23.34 -45.25
N LYS A 109 -8.60 -22.62 -46.37
CA LYS A 109 -7.92 -23.09 -47.59
C LYS A 109 -6.40 -22.86 -47.55
N ALA A 110 -5.86 -22.33 -46.45
CA ALA A 110 -4.43 -22.08 -46.33
C ALA A 110 -3.66 -23.40 -46.30
N GLU A 111 -2.66 -23.52 -47.17
CA GLU A 111 -1.78 -24.69 -47.23
C GLU A 111 -0.31 -24.28 -47.35
N GLY A 112 0.59 -25.22 -47.09
CA GLY A 112 2.04 -25.04 -47.25
C GLY A 112 2.60 -23.86 -46.46
N ALA A 113 3.42 -23.04 -47.12
CA ALA A 113 4.12 -21.92 -46.49
C ALA A 113 3.18 -20.85 -45.92
N PHE A 114 2.01 -20.64 -46.52
CA PHE A 114 1.06 -19.62 -46.06
C PHE A 114 0.40 -20.04 -44.73
N LYS A 115 0.01 -21.32 -44.60
CA LYS A 115 -0.50 -21.85 -43.32
C LYS A 115 0.55 -21.78 -42.22
N ALA A 116 1.79 -22.18 -42.51
CA ALA A 116 2.88 -22.11 -41.54
C ALA A 116 3.16 -20.67 -41.06
N LEU A 117 2.99 -19.67 -41.95
CA LEU A 117 3.09 -18.26 -41.58
C LEU A 117 1.96 -17.82 -40.65
N LEU A 118 0.71 -18.19 -40.95
CA LEU A 118 -0.45 -17.89 -40.09
C LEU A 118 -0.28 -18.51 -38.70
N ASP A 119 0.09 -19.79 -38.64
CA ASP A 119 0.34 -20.50 -37.39
C ASP A 119 1.47 -19.83 -36.58
N GLY A 120 2.55 -19.41 -37.25
CA GLY A 120 3.65 -18.69 -36.62
C GLY A 120 3.24 -17.32 -36.06
N LEU A 121 2.35 -16.62 -36.76
CA LEU A 121 1.83 -15.32 -36.33
C LEU A 121 0.91 -15.49 -35.10
N GLU A 122 0.01 -16.47 -35.12
CA GLU A 122 -0.85 -16.81 -33.97
C GLU A 122 -0.04 -17.26 -32.75
N LEU A 123 1.05 -18.02 -32.95
CA LEU A 123 1.93 -18.45 -31.87
C LEU A 123 2.67 -17.25 -31.26
N THR A 124 3.07 -16.30 -32.10
CA THR A 124 3.70 -15.05 -31.67
C THR A 124 2.72 -14.18 -30.88
N GLU A 125 1.49 -14.01 -31.35
CA GLU A 125 0.42 -13.30 -30.62
C GLU A 125 0.17 -13.93 -29.25
N ARG A 126 0.00 -15.26 -29.20
CA ARG A 126 -0.17 -16.00 -27.94
C ARG A 126 1.02 -15.84 -27.00
N SER A 127 2.24 -15.84 -27.54
CA SER A 127 3.46 -15.66 -26.75
C SER A 127 3.57 -14.24 -26.18
N LEU A 128 3.19 -13.24 -26.98
CA LEU A 128 3.12 -11.85 -26.55
C LEU A 128 2.09 -11.68 -25.42
N GLN A 129 0.88 -12.23 -25.58
CA GLN A 129 -0.16 -12.16 -24.57
C GLN A 129 0.27 -12.82 -23.25
N LYS A 130 0.88 -14.02 -23.30
CA LYS A 130 1.45 -14.68 -22.12
C LYS A 130 2.54 -13.83 -21.45
N GLY A 131 3.37 -13.15 -22.24
CA GLY A 131 4.38 -12.22 -21.74
C GLY A 131 3.75 -11.06 -20.96
N LEU A 132 2.71 -10.44 -21.51
CA LEU A 132 1.96 -9.37 -20.85
C LEU A 132 1.31 -9.85 -19.53
N GLU A 133 0.64 -11.01 -19.56
CA GLU A 133 -0.02 -11.60 -18.39
C GLU A 133 0.97 -11.88 -17.24
N LYS A 134 2.17 -12.38 -17.55
CA LYS A 134 3.23 -12.62 -16.57
C LYS A 134 3.66 -11.34 -15.84
N HIS A 135 3.56 -10.19 -16.49
CA HIS A 135 3.85 -8.88 -15.92
C HIS A 135 2.61 -8.20 -15.29
N GLY A 136 1.52 -8.95 -15.08
CA GLY A 136 0.30 -8.47 -14.45
C GLY A 136 -0.59 -7.64 -15.37
N ILE A 137 -0.32 -7.66 -16.68
CA ILE A 137 -1.12 -6.96 -17.69
C ILE A 137 -2.20 -7.92 -18.20
N ARG A 138 -3.46 -7.57 -17.98
CA ARG A 138 -4.61 -8.39 -18.37
C ARG A 138 -5.43 -7.70 -19.44
N LYS A 139 -5.90 -8.48 -20.40
CA LYS A 139 -6.82 -8.04 -21.46
C LYS A 139 -8.23 -7.89 -20.87
N VAL A 140 -8.94 -6.84 -21.28
CA VAL A 140 -10.32 -6.54 -20.90
C VAL A 140 -11.18 -6.60 -22.16
N GLU A 141 -12.02 -7.64 -22.23
CA GLU A 141 -12.95 -7.91 -23.34
C GLU A 141 -14.38 -8.01 -22.79
N PRO A 142 -15.04 -6.88 -22.53
CA PRO A 142 -16.30 -6.85 -21.79
C PRO A 142 -17.51 -7.19 -22.66
N VAL A 143 -17.39 -8.04 -23.69
CA VAL A 143 -18.51 -8.38 -24.59
C VAL A 143 -19.62 -9.06 -23.77
N GLY A 144 -20.83 -8.49 -23.81
CA GLY A 144 -21.96 -8.95 -23.03
C GLY A 144 -21.99 -8.46 -21.57
N GLU A 145 -20.97 -7.75 -21.11
CA GLU A 145 -20.93 -7.16 -19.77
C GLU A 145 -21.56 -5.76 -19.73
N LYS A 146 -21.90 -5.31 -18.53
CA LYS A 146 -22.37 -3.93 -18.31
C LYS A 146 -21.22 -2.95 -18.55
N PHE A 147 -21.51 -1.84 -19.22
CA PHE A 147 -20.54 -0.78 -19.42
C PHE A 147 -20.05 -0.19 -18.08
N ASP A 148 -18.74 -0.22 -17.85
CA ASP A 148 -18.05 0.46 -16.75
C ASP A 148 -17.22 1.63 -17.31
N PRO A 149 -17.55 2.89 -16.98
CA PRO A 149 -16.78 4.06 -17.41
C PRO A 149 -15.31 4.07 -16.97
N ASN A 150 -14.95 3.33 -15.92
CA ASN A 150 -13.56 3.27 -15.46
C ASN A 150 -12.69 2.41 -16.37
N LEU A 151 -13.27 1.36 -16.98
CA LEU A 151 -12.55 0.37 -17.78
C LEU A 151 -12.81 0.52 -19.28
N HIS A 152 -13.93 1.13 -19.67
CA HIS A 152 -14.44 1.13 -21.03
C HIS A 152 -14.67 2.56 -21.56
N GLN A 153 -14.46 2.73 -22.85
CA GLN A 153 -14.75 3.94 -23.60
C GLN A 153 -15.80 3.62 -24.67
N ALA A 154 -17.02 4.14 -24.49
CA ALA A 154 -18.10 3.96 -25.46
C ALA A 154 -17.84 4.80 -26.71
N MET A 155 -17.68 4.15 -27.86
CA MET A 155 -17.41 4.81 -29.14
C MET A 155 -18.69 5.11 -29.92
N PHE A 156 -19.67 4.22 -29.83
CA PHE A 156 -20.96 4.36 -30.50
C PHE A 156 -22.02 3.50 -29.82
N GLU A 157 -23.26 3.79 -30.15
CA GLU A 157 -24.43 3.04 -29.73
C GLU A 157 -24.91 2.13 -30.86
N VAL A 158 -25.18 0.87 -30.55
CA VAL A 158 -25.77 -0.10 -31.48
C VAL A 158 -27.23 -0.33 -31.08
N PRO A 159 -28.19 -0.12 -32.00
CA PRO A 159 -29.57 -0.50 -31.75
C PRO A 159 -29.68 -2.02 -31.65
N ASP A 160 -29.83 -2.54 -30.43
CA ASP A 160 -30.03 -3.96 -30.18
C ASP A 160 -31.12 -4.14 -29.12
N ALA A 161 -32.26 -4.71 -29.52
CA ALA A 161 -33.39 -4.94 -28.62
C ALA A 161 -33.24 -6.22 -27.79
N SER A 162 -32.25 -7.06 -28.08
CA SER A 162 -32.04 -8.36 -27.44
C SER A 162 -31.28 -8.27 -26.11
N VAL A 163 -30.42 -7.26 -25.95
CA VAL A 163 -29.61 -7.05 -24.75
C VAL A 163 -30.01 -5.75 -24.05
N PRO A 164 -29.89 -5.64 -22.72
CA PRO A 164 -30.24 -4.43 -21.99
C PRO A 164 -29.46 -3.18 -22.43
N ASN A 165 -30.09 -2.01 -22.25
CA ASN A 165 -29.44 -0.72 -22.49
C ASN A 165 -28.18 -0.57 -21.60
N GLY A 166 -27.07 -0.16 -22.22
CA GLY A 166 -25.78 0.02 -21.54
C GLY A 166 -24.95 -1.27 -21.40
N THR A 167 -25.35 -2.36 -22.05
CA THR A 167 -24.52 -3.55 -22.22
C THR A 167 -23.55 -3.36 -23.38
N VAL A 168 -22.31 -3.84 -23.25
CA VAL A 168 -21.34 -3.83 -24.34
C VAL A 168 -21.70 -4.90 -25.36
N VAL A 169 -21.96 -4.48 -26.60
CA VAL A 169 -22.34 -5.36 -27.72
C VAL A 169 -21.11 -5.84 -28.47
N GLN A 170 -20.13 -4.96 -28.65
CA GLN A 170 -18.91 -5.28 -29.39
C GLN A 170 -17.71 -4.51 -28.85
N VAL A 171 -16.53 -5.10 -29.00
CA VAL A 171 -15.25 -4.48 -28.69
C VAL A 171 -14.58 -4.11 -30.01
N VAL A 172 -14.32 -2.83 -30.22
CA VAL A 172 -13.61 -2.30 -31.39
C VAL A 172 -12.10 -2.39 -31.17
N GLN A 173 -11.66 -2.12 -29.95
CA GLN A 173 -10.27 -2.25 -29.54
C GLN A 173 -10.23 -2.76 -28.10
N SER A 174 -9.42 -3.78 -27.87
CA SER A 174 -9.31 -4.41 -26.56
C SER A 174 -8.72 -3.45 -25.53
N GLY A 175 -9.28 -3.49 -24.31
CA GLY A 175 -8.74 -2.76 -23.16
C GLY A 175 -7.66 -3.57 -22.46
N TYR A 176 -6.82 -2.89 -21.69
CA TYR A 176 -5.78 -3.54 -20.89
C TYR A 176 -5.62 -2.86 -19.53
N VAL A 177 -5.42 -3.66 -18.50
CA VAL A 177 -5.16 -3.23 -17.12
C VAL A 177 -3.85 -3.82 -16.62
N ILE A 178 -3.13 -3.10 -15.78
CA ILE A 178 -1.94 -3.57 -15.07
C ILE A 178 -2.25 -3.57 -13.58
N GLY A 179 -2.28 -4.75 -12.95
CA GLY A 179 -2.78 -4.88 -11.58
C GLY A 179 -4.19 -4.29 -11.44
N ASP A 180 -4.30 -3.17 -10.73
CA ASP A 180 -5.56 -2.45 -10.47
C ASP A 180 -5.70 -1.15 -11.28
N ARG A 181 -4.72 -0.80 -12.12
CA ARG A 181 -4.74 0.44 -12.93
C ARG A 181 -5.02 0.15 -14.39
N VAL A 182 -5.77 1.04 -15.04
CA VAL A 182 -6.06 0.95 -16.47
C VAL A 182 -4.86 1.47 -17.27
N LEU A 183 -4.35 0.64 -18.19
CA LEU A 183 -3.33 1.07 -19.16
C LEU A 183 -3.98 1.76 -20.35
N ARG A 184 -5.05 1.15 -20.87
CA ARG A 184 -5.85 1.63 -21.99
C ARG A 184 -7.28 1.12 -21.83
N PRO A 185 -8.31 1.97 -21.90
CA PRO A 185 -9.69 1.52 -21.84
C PRO A 185 -10.06 0.67 -23.06
N ALA A 186 -11.01 -0.25 -22.90
CA ALA A 186 -11.57 -0.97 -24.05
C ALA A 186 -12.48 -0.02 -24.84
N MET A 187 -12.25 0.13 -26.14
CA MET A 187 -13.16 0.88 -27.00
C MET A 187 -14.32 -0.02 -27.41
N VAL A 188 -15.54 0.35 -27.03
CA VAL A 188 -16.70 -0.54 -27.10
C VAL A 188 -17.91 0.13 -27.76
N GLY A 189 -18.73 -0.67 -28.42
CA GLY A 189 -20.08 -0.30 -28.83
C GLY A 189 -21.07 -0.74 -27.75
N VAL A 190 -21.94 0.15 -27.28
CA VAL A 190 -22.94 -0.15 -26.24
C VAL A 190 -24.34 -0.26 -26.83
N SER A 191 -25.20 -1.09 -26.25
CA SER A 191 -26.58 -1.25 -26.73
C SER A 191 -27.42 -0.02 -26.39
N ARG A 192 -28.21 0.41 -27.37
CA ARG A 192 -29.29 1.38 -27.25
C ARG A 192 -30.64 0.71 -27.56
N GLY A 193 -31.00 -0.32 -26.81
CA GLY A 193 -32.30 -1.01 -26.93
C GLY A 193 -32.46 -2.07 -25.84
N GLY A 194 -33.68 -2.58 -25.62
CA GLY A 194 -33.97 -3.68 -24.67
C GLY A 194 -34.32 -3.24 -23.23
N PRO A 195 -35.35 -3.83 -22.58
CA PRO A 195 -35.96 -3.29 -21.37
C PRO A 195 -34.98 -3.21 -20.20
N LYS A 196 -35.09 -2.09 -19.47
CA LYS A 196 -34.39 -1.78 -18.24
C LYS A 196 -34.55 -2.92 -17.23
N VAL A 197 -33.51 -3.73 -17.03
CA VAL A 197 -33.48 -4.62 -15.85
C VAL A 197 -33.45 -3.71 -14.62
N ALA A 198 -34.52 -3.74 -13.84
CA ALA A 198 -34.64 -2.94 -12.63
C ALA A 198 -33.53 -3.33 -11.64
N PRO A 199 -32.92 -2.37 -10.93
CA PRO A 199 -31.94 -2.69 -9.90
C PRO A 199 -32.66 -3.29 -8.68
N GLY A 200 -32.73 -4.61 -8.60
CA GLY A 200 -33.40 -5.31 -7.50
C GLY A 200 -33.08 -6.81 -7.32
N GLU A 201 -32.70 -7.55 -8.36
CA GLU A 201 -32.67 -9.03 -8.29
C GLU A 201 -31.26 -9.64 -8.22
N ALA A 202 -30.32 -9.01 -7.52
CA ALA A 202 -28.99 -9.59 -7.28
C ALA A 202 -28.69 -9.94 -5.81
N LYS A 203 -29.69 -9.86 -4.91
CA LYS A 203 -29.54 -10.29 -3.50
C LYS A 203 -30.85 -10.80 -2.90
N ALA A 204 -31.31 -11.98 -3.30
CA ALA A 204 -32.18 -12.83 -2.47
C ALA A 204 -32.44 -14.17 -3.18
N GLU A 205 -31.49 -15.10 -3.17
CA GLU A 205 -31.78 -16.54 -3.16
C GLU A 205 -30.48 -17.32 -2.97
N ASN A 206 -30.10 -17.48 -1.69
CA ASN A 206 -29.57 -18.74 -1.17
C ASN A 206 -29.49 -18.60 0.35
N GLY A 207 -30.66 -18.74 0.97
CA GLY A 207 -30.85 -18.74 2.41
C GLY A 207 -32.12 -19.50 2.75
N SER A 208 -31.95 -20.78 3.07
CA SER A 208 -32.89 -21.67 3.77
C SER A 208 -34.08 -22.23 2.97
N ALA A 209 -34.04 -23.53 2.71
CA ALA A 209 -35.16 -24.43 3.01
C ALA A 209 -34.68 -25.91 3.01
N ASN A 210 -34.74 -26.50 4.21
CA ASN A 210 -34.87 -27.91 4.58
C ASN A 210 -33.84 -28.95 4.10
#